data_AF-A0A397V513-F1
#
_entry.id   AF-A0A397V513-F1
#
_cell.length_a   1.000
_cell.length_b   1.000
_cell.length_c   1.000
_cell.angle_alpha   90.00
_cell.angle_beta   90.00
_cell.angle_gamma   90.00
#
_symmetry.space_group_name_H-M   'P 1'
#
loop_
_entity.id
_entity.type
_entity.pdbx_description
1 polymer ?
#
loop_
_entity_poly.entity_id
_entity_poly.type
_entity_poly.pdbx_seq_one_letter_code
_entity_poly.pdbx_strand_id
1 'polypeptide(L)'
;MKVLFGLKADSYVELPRFTGGTSEINEALRDDVIKNILEIHMASPSIVGINEATRCEFISRIIYKVASVFGGIVKVYPQYEVSGSHGKGPIDWAIKVEDTIISVTEAKRENIDQGIAQSTVQAHASLQRNRKKRTYEEADMYGHVMYGVVTTGVDWIITKIVLSNENDNENGDVQVYWSSKSPVALPINKRSLTHDDLVQPINDLLEQIKWVYDLQIESQKRQRTD
;
A
#
# COMPACT_ATOMS: atom_id res chain seq x y z
N MET A 1 10.75 11.80 9.96
CA MET A 1 9.69 10.80 10.26
C MET A 1 9.39 10.69 11.77
N LYS A 2 10.38 10.74 12.67
CA LYS A 2 10.24 10.56 14.14
C LYS A 2 9.12 11.34 14.86
N VAL A 3 8.80 12.54 14.41
CA VAL A 3 7.81 13.42 15.08
C VAL A 3 6.37 12.91 14.92
N LEU A 4 6.11 12.05 13.93
CA LEU A 4 4.82 11.39 13.74
C LEU A 4 4.89 9.97 14.33
N PHE A 5 4.03 9.67 15.30
CA PHE A 5 3.81 8.33 15.84
C PHE A 5 4.99 7.71 16.64
N GLY A 6 5.95 8.50 17.12
CA GLY A 6 7.05 7.97 17.95
C GLY A 6 8.02 7.05 17.19
N LEU A 7 8.07 7.16 15.86
CA LEU A 7 9.00 6.40 15.02
C LEU A 7 10.44 6.73 15.42
N LYS A 8 11.33 5.73 15.40
CA LYS A 8 12.72 5.86 15.87
C LYS A 8 13.72 6.24 14.77
N ALA A 9 13.26 6.41 13.53
CA ALA A 9 14.08 6.70 12.35
C ALA A 9 13.76 8.09 11.77
N ASP A 10 14.77 8.81 11.29
CA ASP A 10 14.58 10.10 10.64
C ASP A 10 14.13 9.94 9.19
N SER A 11 14.67 8.90 8.54
CA SER A 11 14.34 8.50 7.16
C SER A 11 14.01 7.01 7.06
N TYR A 12 13.17 6.64 6.10
CA TYR A 12 12.71 5.28 5.88
C TYR A 12 13.83 4.32 5.52
N VAL A 13 14.94 4.81 4.96
CA VAL A 13 16.10 3.99 4.62
C VAL A 13 16.79 3.40 5.86
N GLU A 14 16.59 4.02 7.02
CA GLU A 14 17.10 3.56 8.32
C GLU A 14 16.17 2.52 8.96
N LEU A 15 14.95 2.36 8.45
CA LEU A 15 14.01 1.36 8.95
C LEU A 15 14.50 -0.04 8.60
N PRO A 16 14.22 -1.03 9.48
CA PRO A 16 14.54 -2.42 9.19
C PRO A 16 13.82 -2.90 7.92
N ARG A 17 14.48 -3.74 7.13
CA ARG A 17 13.89 -4.35 5.95
C ARG A 17 13.25 -5.68 6.29
N PHE A 18 12.20 -6.04 5.55
CA PHE A 18 11.68 -7.40 5.50
C PHE A 18 11.90 -8.00 4.11
N THR A 19 11.97 -9.33 4.02
CA THR A 19 12.05 -10.02 2.73
C THR A 19 10.70 -9.97 2.03
N GLY A 20 10.60 -9.15 0.97
CA GLY A 20 9.38 -9.05 0.16
C GLY A 20 9.15 -10.30 -0.70
N GLY A 21 7.90 -10.70 -0.86
CA GLY A 21 7.50 -11.74 -1.81
C GLY A 21 7.00 -11.17 -3.13
N THR A 22 6.66 -12.06 -4.05
CA THR A 22 6.02 -11.76 -5.34
C THR A 22 4.95 -12.79 -5.60
N SER A 23 3.94 -12.42 -6.37
CA SER A 23 2.89 -13.33 -6.82
C SER A 23 2.61 -13.05 -8.28
N GLU A 24 2.69 -14.10 -9.10
CA GLU A 24 2.66 -14.00 -10.55
C GLU A 24 1.45 -13.21 -11.06
N ILE A 25 1.70 -12.36 -12.04
CA ILE A 25 0.71 -11.55 -12.75
C ILE A 25 0.65 -12.00 -14.19
N ASN A 26 -0.58 -12.11 -14.72
CA ASN A 26 -0.80 -12.43 -16.12
C ASN A 26 -0.21 -11.33 -17.04
N GLU A 27 0.49 -11.74 -18.09
CA GLU A 27 1.11 -10.84 -19.07
C GLU A 27 0.12 -9.86 -19.73
N ALA A 28 -1.07 -10.33 -20.10
CA ALA A 28 -2.11 -9.47 -20.68
C ALA A 28 -2.59 -8.41 -19.69
N LEU A 29 -2.57 -8.70 -18.39
CA LEU A 29 -2.89 -7.70 -17.36
C LEU A 29 -1.78 -6.66 -17.27
N ARG A 30 -0.52 -7.11 -17.22
CA ARG A 30 0.66 -6.23 -17.23
C ARG A 30 0.65 -5.31 -18.45
N ASP A 31 0.44 -5.87 -19.64
CA ASP A 31 0.45 -5.12 -20.89
C ASP A 31 -0.71 -4.11 -20.96
N ASP A 32 -1.88 -4.44 -20.39
CA ASP A 32 -2.96 -3.46 -20.27
C ASP A 32 -2.59 -2.31 -19.32
N VAL A 33 -1.92 -2.58 -18.20
CA VAL A 33 -1.41 -1.50 -17.32
C VAL A 33 -0.41 -0.63 -18.08
N ILE A 34 0.55 -1.23 -18.79
CA ILE A 34 1.55 -0.51 -19.57
C ILE A 34 0.87 0.37 -20.61
N LYS A 35 -0.10 -0.18 -21.35
CA LYS A 35 -0.88 0.58 -22.33
C LYS A 35 -1.56 1.80 -21.71
N ASN A 36 -2.26 1.63 -20.58
CA ASN A 36 -2.91 2.74 -19.87
C ASN A 36 -1.90 3.81 -19.43
N ILE A 37 -0.73 3.40 -18.91
CA ILE A 37 0.33 4.33 -18.49
C ILE A 37 0.85 5.12 -19.71
N LEU A 38 1.10 4.45 -20.83
CA LEU A 38 1.55 5.13 -22.05
C LEU A 38 0.50 6.11 -22.59
N GLU A 39 -0.77 5.76 -22.55
CA GLU A 39 -1.86 6.66 -22.97
C GLU A 39 -1.91 7.93 -22.12
N ILE A 40 -1.84 7.81 -20.79
CA ILE A 40 -1.83 8.96 -19.88
C ILE A 40 -0.54 9.78 -20.10
N HIS A 41 0.62 9.12 -20.27
CA HIS A 41 1.90 9.78 -20.53
C HIS A 41 1.87 10.62 -21.81
N MET A 42 1.34 10.07 -22.91
CA MET A 42 1.24 10.76 -24.19
C MET A 42 0.23 11.92 -24.17
N ALA A 43 -0.85 11.80 -23.41
CA ALA A 43 -1.92 12.79 -23.34
C ALA A 43 -1.68 13.90 -22.30
N SER A 44 -0.73 13.72 -21.38
CA SER A 44 -0.47 14.66 -20.29
C SER A 44 0.64 15.67 -20.63
N PRO A 45 0.64 16.88 -20.02
CA PRO A 45 1.79 17.78 -20.08
C PRO A 45 3.08 17.13 -19.56
N SER A 46 4.23 17.62 -20.05
CA SER A 46 5.57 17.10 -19.71
C SER A 46 5.75 16.80 -18.23
N ILE A 47 6.22 15.58 -17.95
CA ILE A 47 6.13 14.97 -16.64
C ILE A 47 7.15 15.50 -15.62
N VAL A 48 8.11 16.30 -16.09
CA VAL A 48 9.17 16.92 -15.28
C VAL A 48 8.62 17.81 -14.14
N GLY A 49 7.30 18.06 -14.11
CA GLY A 49 6.61 18.63 -12.95
C GLY A 49 5.16 18.19 -12.81
N ILE A 50 4.82 16.91 -13.03
CA ILE A 50 3.42 16.41 -12.87
C ILE A 50 2.80 16.97 -11.59
N ASN A 51 1.60 17.55 -11.71
CA ASN A 51 0.79 17.92 -10.55
C ASN A 51 0.27 16.67 -9.84
N GLU A 52 -0.08 16.78 -8.58
CA GLU A 52 -0.57 15.64 -7.79
C GLU A 52 -1.71 14.85 -8.45
N ALA A 53 -2.61 15.53 -9.15
CA ALA A 53 -3.78 14.93 -9.80
C ALA A 53 -3.40 13.89 -10.87
N THR A 54 -2.50 14.21 -11.81
CA THR A 54 -2.12 13.23 -12.85
C THR A 54 -1.38 12.03 -12.24
N ARG A 55 -0.54 12.25 -11.21
CA ARG A 55 0.09 11.15 -10.45
C ARG A 55 -0.95 10.20 -9.86
N CYS A 56 -2.00 10.75 -9.28
CA CYS A 56 -3.11 9.97 -8.71
C CYS A 56 -3.83 9.12 -9.76
N GLU A 57 -3.93 9.58 -11.03
CA GLU A 57 -4.49 8.77 -12.12
C GLU A 57 -3.61 7.53 -12.39
N PHE A 58 -2.30 7.72 -12.55
CA PHE A 58 -1.35 6.61 -12.74
C PHE A 58 -1.41 5.61 -11.58
N ILE A 59 -1.34 6.11 -10.35
CA ILE A 59 -1.36 5.30 -9.14
C ILE A 59 -2.66 4.50 -9.05
N SER A 60 -3.80 5.17 -9.26
CA SER A 60 -5.12 4.52 -9.23
C SER A 60 -5.20 3.38 -10.23
N ARG A 61 -4.75 3.57 -11.48
CA ARG A 61 -4.82 2.52 -12.52
C ARG A 61 -4.10 1.25 -12.09
N ILE A 62 -2.91 1.37 -11.50
CA ILE A 62 -2.14 0.23 -10.98
C ILE A 62 -2.92 -0.47 -9.86
N ILE A 63 -3.38 0.29 -8.85
CA ILE A 63 -4.10 -0.26 -7.70
C ILE A 63 -5.39 -0.98 -8.11
N TYR A 64 -6.22 -0.35 -8.96
CA TYR A 64 -7.45 -0.96 -9.46
C TYR A 64 -7.18 -2.19 -10.32
N LYS A 65 -6.12 -2.19 -11.13
CA LYS A 65 -5.81 -3.35 -11.98
C LYS A 65 -5.38 -4.55 -11.15
N VAL A 66 -4.52 -4.38 -10.14
CA VAL A 66 -4.16 -5.47 -9.25
C VAL A 66 -5.38 -6.00 -8.49
N ALA A 67 -6.22 -5.12 -7.95
CA ALA A 67 -7.45 -5.52 -7.26
C ALA A 67 -8.41 -6.31 -8.17
N SER A 68 -8.47 -5.98 -9.46
CA SER A 68 -9.34 -6.66 -10.43
C SER A 68 -9.03 -8.15 -10.62
N VAL A 69 -7.79 -8.58 -10.35
CA VAL A 69 -7.36 -9.99 -10.39
C VAL A 69 -8.20 -10.88 -9.46
N PHE A 70 -8.74 -10.29 -8.39
CA PHE A 70 -9.47 -11.00 -7.35
C PHE A 70 -10.97 -11.14 -7.64
N GLY A 71 -11.42 -10.88 -8.88
CA GLY A 71 -12.80 -11.16 -9.29
C GLY A 71 -13.87 -10.46 -8.46
N GLY A 72 -13.57 -9.26 -7.94
CA GLY A 72 -14.48 -8.48 -7.10
C GLY A 72 -14.45 -8.80 -5.60
N ILE A 73 -13.64 -9.77 -5.17
CA ILE A 73 -13.40 -10.08 -3.74
C ILE A 73 -12.64 -8.93 -3.07
N VAL A 74 -11.57 -8.47 -3.71
CA VAL A 74 -10.81 -7.28 -3.29
C VAL A 74 -11.47 -6.04 -3.88
N LYS A 75 -11.75 -5.05 -3.04
CA LYS A 75 -12.35 -3.78 -3.42
C LYS A 75 -11.47 -2.61 -2.99
N VAL A 76 -11.35 -1.63 -3.86
CA VAL A 76 -10.60 -0.39 -3.63
C VAL A 76 -11.58 0.70 -3.21
N TYR A 77 -11.29 1.39 -2.11
CA TYR A 77 -12.09 2.50 -1.59
C TYR A 77 -11.20 3.74 -1.55
N PRO A 78 -11.32 4.66 -2.53
CA PRO A 78 -10.54 5.88 -2.54
C PRO A 78 -11.01 6.84 -1.43
N GLN A 79 -10.09 7.62 -0.86
CA GLN A 79 -10.36 8.63 0.17
C GLN A 79 -11.19 8.06 1.35
N TYR A 80 -10.82 6.87 1.81
CA TYR A 80 -11.56 6.15 2.85
C TYR A 80 -11.21 6.68 4.23
N GLU A 81 -12.18 7.25 4.93
CA GLU A 81 -12.00 7.79 6.28
C GLU A 81 -11.77 6.68 7.32
N VAL A 82 -10.65 6.78 8.03
CA VAL A 82 -10.38 5.97 9.23
C VAL A 82 -10.18 6.87 10.43
N SER A 83 -10.62 6.39 11.59
CA SER A 83 -10.41 7.04 12.88
C SER A 83 -9.84 6.01 13.85
N GLY A 84 -8.66 6.30 14.39
CA GLY A 84 -8.00 5.51 15.43
C GLY A 84 -7.56 6.41 16.59
N SER A 85 -7.00 5.80 17.64
CA SER A 85 -6.54 6.53 18.84
C SER A 85 -5.49 7.62 18.54
N HIS A 86 -4.69 7.43 17.49
CA HIS A 86 -3.54 8.27 17.17
C HIS A 86 -3.73 9.16 15.94
N GLY A 87 -4.91 9.13 15.31
CA GLY A 87 -5.16 9.96 14.13
C GLY A 87 -6.47 9.67 13.43
N LYS A 88 -6.95 10.68 12.72
CA LYS A 88 -8.11 10.61 11.84
C LYS A 88 -7.73 11.21 10.49
N GLY A 89 -8.17 10.59 9.42
CA GLY A 89 -8.05 11.16 8.09
C GLY A 89 -8.34 10.14 6.98
N PRO A 90 -8.46 10.63 5.74
CA PRO A 90 -8.67 9.79 4.59
C PRO A 90 -7.40 8.99 4.30
N ILE A 91 -7.59 7.72 3.96
CA ILE A 91 -6.60 6.89 3.27
C ILE A 91 -6.82 7.12 1.78
N ASP A 92 -5.76 7.42 1.03
CA ASP A 92 -5.92 7.68 -0.41
C ASP A 92 -6.58 6.51 -1.14
N TRP A 93 -6.16 5.28 -0.85
CA TRP A 93 -6.90 4.06 -1.22
C TRP A 93 -6.84 3.01 -0.10
N ALA A 94 -7.98 2.73 0.51
CA ALA A 94 -8.14 1.56 1.38
C ALA A 94 -8.50 0.33 0.55
N ILE A 95 -7.77 -0.76 0.76
CA ILE A 95 -8.01 -2.04 0.10
C ILE A 95 -8.78 -2.92 1.08
N LYS A 96 -9.93 -3.43 0.65
CA LYS A 96 -10.83 -4.19 1.52
C LYS A 96 -11.21 -5.54 0.93
N VAL A 97 -11.46 -6.48 1.83
CA VAL A 97 -12.18 -7.73 1.58
C VAL A 97 -13.37 -7.73 2.51
N GLU A 98 -14.57 -7.85 1.92
CA GLU A 98 -15.82 -7.58 2.62
C GLU A 98 -15.74 -6.21 3.34
N ASP A 99 -15.75 -6.23 4.67
CA ASP A 99 -15.73 -5.04 5.51
C ASP A 99 -14.41 -4.79 6.25
N THR A 100 -13.42 -5.66 6.00
CA THR A 100 -12.09 -5.63 6.59
C THR A 100 -11.11 -4.89 5.69
N ILE A 101 -10.37 -3.94 6.24
CA ILE A 101 -9.25 -3.29 5.55
C ILE A 101 -8.04 -4.22 5.59
N ILE A 102 -7.51 -4.59 4.44
CA ILE A 102 -6.40 -5.54 4.30
C ILE A 102 -5.08 -4.84 3.96
N SER A 103 -5.14 -3.66 3.35
CA SER A 103 -3.98 -2.86 2.99
C SER A 103 -4.37 -1.40 2.85
N VAL A 104 -3.39 -0.52 3.02
CA VAL A 104 -3.55 0.93 2.86
C VAL A 104 -2.53 1.43 1.84
N THR A 105 -2.98 2.23 0.88
CA THR A 105 -2.09 2.91 -0.08
C THR A 105 -2.16 4.41 0.15
N GLU A 106 -0.99 5.03 0.32
CA GLU A 106 -0.83 6.47 0.52
C GLU A 106 0.04 7.05 -0.61
N ALA A 107 -0.48 8.04 -1.33
CA ALA A 107 0.27 8.79 -2.31
C ALA A 107 0.94 10.01 -1.66
N LYS A 108 2.12 10.36 -2.18
CA LYS A 108 2.81 11.59 -1.83
C LYS A 108 3.33 12.26 -3.08
N ARG A 109 3.44 13.58 -3.03
CA ARG A 109 4.09 14.32 -4.11
C ARG A 109 5.57 13.93 -4.22
N GLU A 110 6.30 14.02 -3.11
CA GLU A 110 7.77 13.84 -3.06
C GLU A 110 8.24 13.18 -1.74
N ASN A 111 7.61 13.52 -0.60
CA ASN A 111 8.09 13.09 0.72
C ASN A 111 7.58 11.69 1.13
N ILE A 112 8.31 10.64 0.73
CA ILE A 112 8.04 9.26 1.12
C ILE A 112 8.08 9.06 2.64
N ASP A 113 8.98 9.73 3.35
CA ASP A 113 9.10 9.60 4.80
C ASP A 113 7.80 10.00 5.52
N GLN A 114 7.20 11.10 5.06
CA GLN A 114 5.91 11.55 5.56
C GLN A 114 4.80 10.56 5.16
N GLY A 115 4.84 10.00 3.96
CA GLY A 115 3.89 8.97 3.52
C GLY A 115 3.94 7.72 4.37
N ILE A 116 5.13 7.23 4.74
CA ILE A 116 5.29 6.07 5.62
C ILE A 116 4.78 6.37 7.02
N ALA A 117 5.09 7.54 7.58
CA ALA A 117 4.55 7.94 8.87
C ALA A 117 3.01 7.96 8.85
N GLN A 118 2.40 8.57 7.84
CA GLN A 118 0.95 8.66 7.73
C GLN A 118 0.29 7.30 7.48
N SER A 119 0.86 6.51 6.56
CA SER A 119 0.44 5.13 6.28
C SER A 119 0.48 4.27 7.55
N THR A 120 1.47 4.48 8.42
CA THR A 120 1.56 3.79 9.71
C THR A 120 0.40 4.14 10.63
N VAL A 121 0.05 5.43 10.76
CA VAL A 121 -1.09 5.89 11.58
C VAL A 121 -2.41 5.31 11.04
N GLN A 122 -2.60 5.36 9.73
CA GLN A 122 -3.78 4.83 9.06
C GLN A 122 -3.89 3.30 9.17
N ALA A 123 -2.77 2.58 9.07
CA ALA A 123 -2.71 1.13 9.24
C ALA A 123 -3.08 0.73 10.67
N HIS A 124 -2.54 1.45 11.66
CA HIS A 124 -2.90 1.27 13.07
C HIS A 124 -4.41 1.48 13.29
N ALA A 125 -4.95 2.60 12.83
CA ALA A 125 -6.39 2.89 12.90
C ALA A 125 -7.24 1.82 12.20
N SER A 126 -6.77 1.31 11.06
CA SER A 126 -7.45 0.26 10.29
C SER A 126 -7.49 -1.06 11.05
N LEU A 127 -6.39 -1.46 11.69
CA LEU A 127 -6.31 -2.67 12.52
C LEU A 127 -7.23 -2.56 13.75
N GLN A 128 -7.21 -1.43 14.46
CA GLN A 128 -8.13 -1.17 15.58
C GLN A 128 -9.60 -1.24 15.14
N ARG A 129 -9.94 -0.62 14.00
CA ARG A 129 -11.29 -0.67 13.42
C ARG A 129 -11.69 -2.10 13.07
N ASN A 130 -10.81 -2.87 12.45
CA ASN A 130 -11.07 -4.25 12.06
C ASN A 130 -11.38 -5.12 13.29
N ARG A 131 -10.65 -4.94 14.40
CA ARG A 131 -10.91 -5.64 15.68
C ARG A 131 -12.29 -5.30 16.25
N LYS A 132 -12.65 -4.02 16.33
CA LYS A 132 -13.94 -3.57 16.91
C LYS A 132 -15.18 -4.10 16.19
N LYS A 133 -15.04 -4.51 14.92
CA LYS A 133 -16.14 -5.06 14.13
C LYS A 133 -16.37 -6.55 14.32
N ARG A 134 -15.55 -7.23 15.13
CA ARG A 134 -15.62 -8.68 15.33
C ARG A 134 -16.05 -9.07 16.73
N THR A 135 -16.45 -10.33 16.88
CA THR A 135 -16.73 -10.91 18.20
C THR A 135 -15.44 -10.99 19.02
N TYR A 136 -15.57 -11.03 20.35
CA TYR A 136 -14.42 -11.00 21.26
C TYR A 136 -13.43 -12.16 21.01
N GLU A 137 -13.93 -13.35 20.67
CA GLU A 137 -13.13 -14.54 20.35
C GLU A 137 -12.33 -14.39 19.04
N GLU A 138 -12.92 -13.76 18.01
CA GLU A 138 -12.26 -13.53 16.72
C GLU A 138 -11.27 -12.35 16.73
N ALA A 139 -11.41 -11.42 17.67
CA ALA A 139 -10.60 -10.20 17.73
C ALA A 139 -9.14 -10.49 18.12
N ASP A 140 -8.92 -11.48 19.00
CA ASP A 140 -7.59 -11.89 19.47
C ASP A 140 -6.84 -12.71 18.40
N MET A 141 -7.57 -13.30 17.45
CA MET A 141 -7.01 -14.03 16.31
C MET A 141 -6.51 -13.10 15.20
N TYR A 142 -6.97 -11.83 15.15
CA TYR A 142 -6.66 -10.96 14.02
C TYR A 142 -5.23 -10.41 14.07
N GLY A 143 -4.49 -10.73 13.01
CA GLY A 143 -3.07 -10.43 12.87
C GLY A 143 -2.74 -8.98 13.18
N HIS A 144 -1.70 -8.81 13.99
CA HIS A 144 -1.14 -7.51 14.35
C HIS A 144 -0.35 -6.86 13.21
N VAL A 145 -0.54 -7.33 11.98
CA VAL A 145 0.29 -7.00 10.84
C VAL A 145 -0.55 -6.51 9.68
N MET A 146 -0.27 -5.30 9.24
CA MET A 146 -0.82 -4.74 8.01
C MET A 146 0.32 -4.39 7.06
N TYR A 147 0.12 -4.69 5.78
CA TYR A 147 1.04 -4.26 4.74
C TYR A 147 0.42 -3.06 4.01
N GLY A 148 1.26 -2.11 3.65
CA GLY A 148 0.83 -0.89 2.96
C GLY A 148 1.70 -0.61 1.74
N VAL A 149 1.25 0.37 0.95
CA VAL A 149 1.99 0.91 -0.18
C VAL A 149 2.13 2.41 0.01
N VAL A 150 3.34 2.92 -0.08
CA VAL A 150 3.58 4.37 -0.11
C VAL A 150 4.24 4.70 -1.43
N THR A 151 3.73 5.71 -2.14
CA THR A 151 4.22 5.99 -3.49
C THR A 151 4.21 7.45 -3.87
N THR A 152 5.16 7.84 -4.72
CA THR A 152 5.14 9.11 -5.46
C THR A 152 4.63 8.97 -6.90
N GLY A 153 4.13 7.80 -7.27
CA GLY A 153 3.89 7.37 -8.65
C GLY A 153 5.17 6.96 -9.38
N VAL A 154 6.30 7.58 -9.04
CA VAL A 154 7.64 7.18 -9.50
C VAL A 154 8.18 6.08 -8.61
N ASP A 155 8.34 6.34 -7.31
CA ASP A 155 8.84 5.35 -6.36
C ASP A 155 7.68 4.68 -5.64
N TRP A 156 7.76 3.37 -5.48
CA TRP A 156 6.76 2.55 -4.80
C TRP A 156 7.42 1.72 -3.71
N ILE A 157 7.02 1.96 -2.46
CA ILE A 157 7.55 1.28 -1.28
C ILE A 157 6.45 0.42 -0.67
N ILE A 158 6.72 -0.88 -0.55
CA ILE A 158 5.88 -1.78 0.23
C ILE A 158 6.32 -1.70 1.70
N THR A 159 5.39 -1.37 2.59
CA THR A 159 5.61 -1.29 4.03
C THR A 159 4.96 -2.48 4.73
N LYS A 160 5.52 -2.86 5.88
CA LYS A 160 4.92 -3.79 6.83
C LYS A 160 4.87 -3.11 8.18
N ILE A 161 3.67 -2.98 8.72
CA ILE A 161 3.39 -2.39 10.02
C ILE A 161 3.02 -3.53 10.96
N VAL A 162 3.72 -3.63 12.09
CA VAL A 162 3.48 -4.62 13.14
C VAL A 162 3.11 -3.88 14.43
N LEU A 163 1.93 -4.18 14.96
CA LEU A 163 1.47 -3.69 16.25
C LEU A 163 1.93 -4.65 17.35
N SER A 164 2.46 -4.13 18.45
CA SER A 164 2.70 -4.95 19.65
C SER A 164 1.37 -5.32 20.33
N ASN A 165 1.35 -6.45 21.04
CA ASN A 165 0.16 -6.88 21.78
C ASN A 165 -0.13 -5.89 22.91
N GLU A 166 -1.34 -5.36 22.89
CA GLU A 166 -1.89 -4.42 23.87
C GLU A 166 -1.99 -5.12 25.23
N ASN A 167 -1.01 -4.94 26.10
CA ASN A 167 -1.29 -4.93 27.53
C ASN A 167 -1.66 -3.49 27.90
N ASP A 168 -2.97 -3.21 27.88
CA ASP A 168 -3.70 -2.15 28.59
C ASP A 168 -3.33 -0.67 28.45
N ASN A 169 -2.44 -0.28 27.54
CA ASN A 169 -2.26 1.14 27.22
C ASN A 169 -2.49 1.37 25.73
N GLU A 170 -3.37 2.31 25.39
CA GLU A 170 -3.70 2.79 24.03
C GLU A 170 -2.50 3.36 23.23
N ASN A 171 -1.27 3.09 23.66
CA ASN A 171 0.03 3.52 23.13
C ASN A 171 0.89 2.29 22.76
N GLY A 172 0.33 1.34 22.01
CA GLY A 172 1.11 0.19 21.53
C GLY A 172 2.32 0.65 20.71
N ASP A 173 3.49 0.08 21.01
CA ASP A 173 4.70 0.27 20.19
C ASP A 173 4.43 -0.27 18.78
N VAL A 174 4.73 0.54 17.76
CA VAL A 174 4.59 0.17 16.35
C VAL A 174 5.94 -0.04 15.71
N GLN A 175 6.11 -1.21 15.09
CA GLN A 175 7.30 -1.52 14.31
C GLN A 175 6.97 -1.38 12.83
N VAL A 176 7.78 -0.59 12.14
CA VAL A 176 7.63 -0.34 10.70
C VAL A 176 8.84 -0.90 9.97
N TYR A 177 8.55 -1.67 8.93
CA TYR A 177 9.52 -2.24 8.01
C TYR A 177 9.18 -1.82 6.59
N TRP A 178 10.16 -1.93 5.71
CA TRP A 178 9.96 -1.78 4.27
C TRP A 178 10.59 -2.94 3.49
N SER A 179 10.05 -3.20 2.30
CA SER A 179 10.42 -4.38 1.50
C SER A 179 11.84 -4.26 0.97
N SER A 180 12.60 -5.36 1.04
CA SER A 180 13.91 -5.49 0.38
C SER A 180 13.84 -5.43 -1.15
N LYS A 181 12.64 -5.53 -1.74
CA LYS A 181 12.37 -5.40 -3.18
C LYS A 181 11.85 -4.01 -3.57
N SER A 182 11.84 -3.07 -2.62
CA SER A 182 11.47 -1.67 -2.82
C SER A 182 12.72 -0.76 -2.70
N PRO A 183 12.67 0.51 -3.15
CA PRO A 183 11.61 1.07 -3.99
C PRO A 183 11.57 0.40 -5.37
N VAL A 184 10.37 0.21 -5.91
CA VAL A 184 10.21 -0.04 -7.35
C VAL A 184 10.05 1.31 -8.03
N ALA A 185 11.02 1.67 -8.86
CA ALA A 185 11.05 2.95 -9.55
C ALA A 185 10.46 2.80 -10.95
N LEU A 186 9.35 3.49 -11.22
CA LEU A 186 8.75 3.56 -12.54
C LEU A 186 9.32 4.75 -13.32
N PRO A 187 9.79 4.56 -14.57
CA PRO A 187 10.40 5.61 -15.36
C PRO A 187 9.39 6.58 -15.98
N ILE A 188 8.25 6.84 -15.31
CA ILE A 188 7.17 7.69 -15.81
C ILE A 188 7.63 9.13 -16.05
N ASN A 189 8.73 9.56 -15.44
CA ASN A 189 9.34 10.88 -15.66
C ASN A 189 10.21 11.01 -16.92
N LYS A 190 10.41 9.92 -17.67
CA LYS A 190 11.08 9.98 -18.96
C LYS A 190 10.29 10.85 -19.93
N ARG A 191 11.01 11.66 -20.73
CA ARG A 191 10.41 12.49 -21.80
C ARG A 191 9.75 11.64 -22.89
N SER A 192 10.37 10.51 -23.21
CA SER A 192 9.87 9.50 -24.15
C SER A 192 9.83 8.18 -23.40
N LEU A 193 8.64 7.59 -23.30
CA LEU A 193 8.40 6.37 -22.57
C LEU A 193 7.89 5.31 -23.55
N THR A 194 8.50 4.14 -23.56
CA THR A 194 8.14 3.02 -24.43
C THR A 194 7.56 1.85 -23.63
N HIS A 195 6.98 0.87 -24.32
CA HIS A 195 6.48 -0.36 -23.68
C HIS A 195 7.63 -1.10 -22.98
N ASP A 196 8.77 -1.31 -23.66
CA ASP A 196 9.96 -2.00 -23.12
C ASP A 196 10.52 -1.33 -21.86
N ASP A 197 10.46 0.00 -21.77
CA ASP A 197 10.87 0.74 -20.56
C ASP A 197 10.04 0.35 -19.31
N LEU A 198 8.82 -0.13 -19.52
CA LEU A 198 7.84 -0.39 -18.46
C LEU A 198 7.65 -1.87 -18.14
N VAL A 199 8.03 -2.80 -19.04
CA VAL A 199 7.77 -4.25 -18.85
C VAL A 199 8.24 -4.75 -17.50
N GLN A 200 9.54 -4.64 -17.22
CA GLN A 200 10.11 -5.16 -15.97
C GLN A 200 9.63 -4.38 -14.74
N PRO A 201 9.70 -3.04 -14.68
CA PRO A 201 9.29 -2.31 -13.48
C PRO A 201 7.80 -2.48 -13.14
N ILE A 202 6.93 -2.55 -14.15
CA ILE A 202 5.50 -2.80 -13.91
C ILE A 202 5.27 -4.22 -13.46
N ASN A 203 5.96 -5.22 -14.04
CA ASN A 203 5.84 -6.60 -13.57
C ASN A 203 6.25 -6.70 -12.08
N ASP A 204 7.42 -6.18 -11.73
CA ASP A 204 7.94 -6.21 -10.36
C ASP A 204 7.02 -5.52 -9.35
N LEU A 205 6.38 -4.42 -9.76
CA LEU A 205 5.43 -3.70 -8.92
C LEU A 205 4.11 -4.48 -8.74
N LEU A 206 3.50 -4.92 -9.85
CA LEU A 206 2.21 -5.59 -9.82
C LEU A 206 2.29 -6.89 -9.02
N GLU A 207 3.37 -7.66 -9.18
CA GLU A 207 3.57 -8.90 -8.44
C GLU A 207 3.76 -8.68 -6.94
N GLN A 208 4.45 -7.60 -6.53
CA GLN A 208 4.60 -7.25 -5.12
C GLN A 208 3.28 -6.81 -4.48
N ILE A 209 2.48 -5.99 -5.18
CA ILE A 209 1.17 -5.55 -4.68
C ILE A 209 0.22 -6.75 -4.60
N LYS A 210 0.20 -7.62 -5.62
CA LYS A 210 -0.62 -8.83 -5.61
C LYS A 210 -0.24 -9.73 -4.44
N TRP A 211 1.06 -9.95 -4.21
CA TRP A 211 1.56 -10.73 -3.08
C TRP A 211 1.08 -10.17 -1.73
N VAL A 212 1.10 -8.85 -1.56
CA VAL A 212 0.55 -8.21 -0.35
C VAL A 212 -0.92 -8.57 -0.15
N TYR A 213 -1.74 -8.51 -1.21
CA TYR A 213 -3.16 -8.82 -1.13
C TYR A 213 -3.40 -10.31 -0.85
N ASP A 214 -2.70 -11.20 -1.54
CA ASP A 214 -2.77 -12.65 -1.30
C ASP A 214 -2.42 -12.99 0.16
N LEU A 215 -1.28 -12.48 0.65
CA LEU A 215 -0.80 -12.73 2.01
C LEU A 215 -1.82 -12.28 3.06
N GLN A 216 -2.42 -11.10 2.86
CA GLN A 216 -3.42 -10.57 3.78
C GLN A 216 -4.72 -11.38 3.72
N ILE A 217 -5.19 -11.78 2.54
CA ILE A 217 -6.37 -12.64 2.39
C ILE A 217 -6.16 -14.00 3.07
N GLU A 218 -5.01 -14.63 2.87
CA GLU A 218 -4.67 -15.93 3.48
C GLU A 218 -4.57 -15.86 5.00
N SER A 219 -4.00 -14.77 5.53
CA SER A 219 -3.94 -14.51 6.98
C SER A 219 -5.35 -14.50 7.58
N GLN A 220 -6.30 -13.83 6.92
CA GLN A 220 -7.70 -13.78 7.38
C GLN A 220 -8.44 -15.10 7.29
N LYS A 221 -8.14 -15.92 6.26
CA LYS A 221 -8.73 -17.25 6.12
C LYS A 221 -8.29 -18.17 7.24
N ARG A 222 -6.98 -18.22 7.54
CA ARG A 222 -6.43 -19.04 8.63
C ARG A 222 -7.09 -18.71 9.97
N GLN A 223 -7.30 -17.43 10.25
CA GLN A 223 -7.95 -16.94 11.46
C GLN A 223 -9.46 -17.23 11.55
N ARG A 224 -10.12 -17.73 10.49
CA ARG A 224 -11.54 -18.13 10.50
C ARG A 224 -11.74 -19.64 10.67
N THR A 225 -10.67 -20.44 10.56
CA THR A 225 -10.71 -21.92 10.55
C THR A 225 -10.16 -22.56 11.82
N ASP A 226 -9.50 -21.79 12.67
CA ASP A 226 -9.02 -22.20 14.00
C ASP A 226 -10.01 -21.75 15.08
#